data_AF-A0A9X5H6R7-F1
#
_entry.id   AF-A0A9X5H6R7-F1
#
_cell.length_a   1.000
_cell.length_b   1.000
_cell.length_c   1.000
_cell.angle_alpha   90.00
_cell.angle_beta   90.00
_cell.angle_gamma   90.00
#
_symmetry.space_group_name_H-M   'P 1'
#
loop_
_entity.id
_entity.type
_entity.pdbx_description
1 polymer ?
#
loop_
_entity_poly.entity_id
_entity_poly.type
_entity_poly.pdbx_seq_one_letter_code
_entity_poly.pdbx_strand_id
1 'polypeptide(L)'
;MRDYSMPCRTARLKGIHTPRFFVFFSGWLHARKGFIKIDEWGCMQSGFIKRKQEDFEYYSAKLMEQMEEALSPSRVELKRLIMDYTALNQKGAPSKSAQNKAAKSIREIRAAESGKQEDKLRESRRRELFGEIVRVQKGLETKEVIMEEELLAAAARLRALLSCYCHGALYNWGRREWDARAVPEVSIDNRAYQLYRNWHKEDDDYVKEVIRYAGKAK
;
A
#
# COMPACT_ATOMS: atom_id res chain seq x y z
N MET A 1 13.42 20.45 6.28
CA MET A 1 12.17 19.77 5.89
C MET A 1 12.08 19.85 4.37
N ARG A 2 12.26 18.72 3.67
CA ARG A 2 11.98 18.67 2.23
C ARG A 2 10.51 18.34 2.09
N ASP A 3 9.73 19.28 1.57
CA ASP A 3 8.40 18.99 1.05
C ASP A 3 8.56 18.01 -0.10
N TYR A 4 8.25 16.74 0.16
CA TYR A 4 7.93 15.77 -0.88
C TYR A 4 6.45 15.96 -1.25
N SER A 5 6.09 17.17 -1.69
CA SER A 5 4.86 17.38 -2.43
C SER A 5 5.01 16.54 -3.70
N MET A 6 4.44 15.33 -3.71
CA MET A 6 4.54 14.41 -4.83
C MET A 6 4.08 15.14 -6.10
N PRO A 7 4.96 15.40 -7.09
CA PRO A 7 4.48 15.64 -8.43
C PRO A 7 4.31 14.26 -9.05
N CYS A 8 3.42 13.43 -8.50
CA CYS A 8 2.89 12.31 -9.24
C CYS A 8 2.00 12.94 -10.31
N ARG A 9 2.60 13.33 -11.44
CA ARG A 9 1.87 13.44 -12.70
C ARG A 9 1.41 12.03 -13.04
N THR A 10 0.31 11.66 -12.38
CA THR A 10 -0.37 10.39 -12.44
C THR A 10 -0.64 10.05 -13.90
N ALA A 11 -0.33 8.82 -14.31
CA ALA A 11 -0.86 8.27 -15.54
C ALA A 11 -2.38 8.48 -15.48
N ARG A 12 -2.96 9.33 -16.31
CA ARG A 12 -4.41 9.61 -16.22
C ARG A 12 -5.16 8.49 -16.92
N LEU A 13 -6.15 7.91 -16.25
CA LEU A 13 -7.07 6.98 -16.90
C LEU A 13 -7.72 7.69 -18.10
N LYS A 14 -7.43 7.20 -19.32
CA LYS A 14 -7.82 7.89 -20.55
C LYS A 14 -9.34 7.97 -20.66
N GLY A 15 -9.85 9.18 -20.89
CA GLY A 15 -11.27 9.42 -21.14
C GLY A 15 -12.18 9.26 -19.92
N ILE A 16 -11.64 9.19 -18.69
CA ILE A 16 -12.46 9.13 -17.47
C ILE A 16 -13.28 10.41 -17.23
N HIS A 17 -12.79 11.53 -17.77
CA HIS A 17 -13.44 12.85 -17.70
C HIS A 17 -14.32 13.15 -18.92
N THR A 18 -14.62 12.14 -19.76
CA THR A 18 -15.56 12.33 -20.87
C THR A 18 -16.91 12.80 -20.33
N PRO A 19 -17.50 13.89 -20.85
CA PRO A 19 -18.79 14.35 -20.39
C PRO A 19 -19.85 13.24 -20.45
N ARG A 20 -20.65 13.12 -19.37
CA ARG A 20 -21.61 12.01 -19.20
C ARG A 20 -22.59 11.88 -20.36
N PHE A 21 -23.02 12.98 -20.96
CA PHE A 21 -23.90 12.97 -22.13
C PHE A 21 -23.29 12.16 -23.29
N PHE A 22 -22.02 12.37 -23.64
CA PHE A 22 -21.38 11.59 -24.71
C PHE A 22 -21.24 10.11 -24.37
N VAL A 23 -20.97 9.80 -23.11
CA VAL A 23 -20.88 8.41 -22.63
C VAL A 23 -22.23 7.71 -22.73
N PHE A 24 -23.31 8.37 -22.30
CA PHE A 24 -24.67 7.88 -22.42
C PHE A 24 -25.06 7.63 -23.88
N PHE A 25 -24.85 8.62 -24.76
CA PHE A 25 -25.19 8.48 -26.18
C PHE A 25 -24.37 7.39 -26.88
N SER A 26 -23.12 7.19 -26.45
CA SER A 26 -22.29 6.09 -26.94
C SER A 26 -22.91 4.73 -26.57
N GLY A 27 -23.37 4.56 -25.33
CA GLY A 27 -24.10 3.36 -24.89
C GLY A 27 -25.39 3.11 -25.69
N TRP A 28 -26.18 4.18 -25.88
CA TRP A 28 -27.40 4.13 -26.68
C TRP A 28 -27.13 3.71 -28.14
N LEU A 29 -26.15 4.34 -28.79
CA LEU A 29 -25.77 4.03 -30.17
C LEU A 29 -25.21 2.61 -30.32
N HIS A 30 -24.39 2.16 -29.37
CA HIS A 30 -23.82 0.82 -29.40
C HIS A 30 -24.89 -0.26 -29.20
N ALA A 31 -25.87 -0.02 -28.32
CA ALA A 31 -27.03 -0.89 -28.17
C ALA A 31 -27.86 -0.93 -29.47
N ARG A 32 -28.14 0.22 -30.08
CA ARG A 32 -28.87 0.31 -31.35
C ARG A 32 -28.18 -0.44 -32.50
N LYS A 33 -26.84 -0.44 -32.52
CA LYS A 33 -26.03 -1.15 -33.52
C LYS A 33 -25.80 -2.63 -33.21
N GLY A 34 -26.28 -3.14 -32.06
CA GLY A 34 -26.09 -4.53 -31.66
C GLY A 34 -24.67 -4.87 -31.18
N PHE A 35 -23.90 -3.88 -30.74
CA PHE A 35 -22.51 -4.08 -30.25
C PHE A 35 -22.42 -4.44 -28.76
N ILE A 36 -23.56 -4.52 -28.07
CA ILE A 36 -23.64 -4.84 -26.64
C ILE A 36 -24.33 -6.19 -26.50
N LYS A 37 -23.71 -7.09 -25.74
CA LYS A 37 -24.28 -8.37 -25.32
C LYS A 37 -24.54 -8.33 -23.82
N ILE A 38 -25.48 -9.13 -23.35
CA ILE A 38 -25.71 -9.39 -21.92
C ILE A 38 -25.23 -10.82 -21.67
N ASP A 39 -24.40 -11.02 -20.66
CA ASP A 39 -23.97 -12.36 -20.25
C ASP A 39 -25.02 -13.07 -19.38
N GLU A 40 -24.73 -14.32 -19.01
CA GLU A 40 -25.63 -15.17 -18.21
C GLU A 40 -25.98 -14.57 -16.83
N TRP A 41 -25.14 -13.67 -16.32
CA TRP A 41 -25.31 -13.01 -15.03
C TRP A 41 -26.05 -11.66 -15.14
N GLY A 42 -26.47 -11.29 -16.35
CA GLY A 42 -27.14 -10.03 -16.62
C GLY A 42 -26.20 -8.83 -16.81
N CYS A 43 -24.88 -9.05 -16.91
CA CYS A 43 -23.89 -8.00 -17.05
C CYS A 43 -23.62 -7.65 -18.52
N MET A 44 -23.47 -6.36 -18.80
CA MET A 44 -23.22 -5.89 -20.16
C MET A 44 -21.77 -6.11 -20.59
N GLN A 45 -21.62 -6.66 -21.78
CA GLN A 45 -20.35 -6.90 -22.45
C GLN A 45 -20.29 -6.09 -23.74
N SER A 46 -19.22 -5.32 -23.93
CA SER A 46 -18.95 -4.60 -25.17
C SER A 46 -17.47 -4.27 -25.32
N GLY A 47 -17.01 -4.00 -26.54
CA GLY A 47 -15.62 -3.57 -26.78
C GLY A 47 -15.24 -2.28 -26.05
N PHE A 48 -16.22 -1.38 -25.82
CA PHE A 48 -16.01 -0.17 -25.02
C PHE A 48 -15.72 -0.49 -23.55
N ILE A 49 -16.54 -1.35 -22.95
CA ILE A 49 -16.39 -1.80 -21.56
C ILE A 49 -15.03 -2.49 -21.38
N LYS A 50 -14.74 -3.47 -22.23
CA LYS A 50 -13.49 -4.24 -22.18
C LYS A 50 -12.27 -3.32 -22.25
N ARG A 51 -12.23 -2.40 -23.23
CA ARG A 51 -11.12 -1.45 -23.37
C ARG A 51 -10.95 -0.56 -22.14
N LYS A 52 -12.05 -0.17 -21.49
CA LYS A 52 -11.98 0.65 -20.27
C LYS A 52 -11.51 -0.11 -19.05
N GLN A 53 -11.82 -1.40 -18.95
CA GLN A 53 -11.26 -2.28 -17.92
C GLN A 53 -9.76 -2.50 -18.16
N GLU A 54 -9.34 -2.76 -19.40
CA GLU A 54 -7.91 -2.88 -19.77
C GLU A 54 -7.13 -1.58 -19.50
N ASP A 55 -7.70 -0.40 -19.85
CA ASP A 55 -7.11 0.91 -19.53
C ASP A 55 -6.89 1.06 -18.00
N PHE A 56 -7.80 0.50 -17.18
CA PHE A 56 -7.74 0.55 -15.72
C PHE A 56 -6.73 -0.42 -15.12
N GLU A 57 -6.63 -1.64 -15.65
CA GLU A 57 -5.58 -2.59 -15.28
C GLU A 57 -4.20 -2.01 -15.58
N TYR A 58 -4.02 -1.41 -16.77
CA TYR A 58 -2.77 -0.75 -17.12
C TYR A 58 -2.46 0.43 -16.19
N TYR A 59 -3.46 1.27 -15.89
CA TYR A 59 -3.31 2.36 -14.92
C TYR A 59 -2.89 1.82 -13.54
N SER A 60 -3.52 0.76 -13.06
CA SER A 60 -3.21 0.13 -11.78
C SER A 60 -1.78 -0.38 -11.75
N ALA A 61 -1.34 -1.07 -12.80
CA ALA A 61 0.04 -1.56 -12.91
C ALA A 61 1.05 -0.41 -12.87
N LYS A 62 0.79 0.68 -13.61
CA LYS A 62 1.65 1.88 -13.56
C LYS A 62 1.66 2.55 -12.20
N LEU A 63 0.53 2.57 -11.50
CA LEU A 63 0.44 3.11 -10.15
C LEU A 63 1.26 2.29 -9.16
N MET A 64 1.20 0.96 -9.25
CA MET A 64 2.00 0.07 -8.39
C MET A 64 3.50 0.20 -8.66
N GLU A 65 3.90 0.31 -9.93
CA GLU A 65 5.31 0.56 -10.30
C GLU A 65 5.83 1.88 -9.70
N GLN A 66 5.07 2.96 -9.83
CA GLN A 66 5.41 4.26 -9.24
C GLN A 66 5.46 4.21 -7.71
N MET A 67 4.54 3.46 -7.08
CA MET A 67 4.54 3.26 -5.64
C MET A 67 5.79 2.50 -5.19
N GLU A 68 6.19 1.46 -5.92
CA GLU A 68 7.41 0.72 -5.61
C GLU A 68 8.65 1.62 -5.71
N GLU A 69 8.80 2.37 -6.80
CA GLU A 69 9.90 3.32 -6.96
C GLU A 69 9.95 4.36 -5.82
N ALA A 70 8.79 4.89 -5.42
CA ALA A 70 8.70 5.90 -4.38
C ALA A 70 8.97 5.38 -2.96
N LEU A 71 8.62 4.12 -2.67
CA LEU A 71 8.73 3.52 -1.35
C LEU A 71 10.00 2.70 -1.15
N SER A 72 10.63 2.24 -2.22
CA SER A 72 11.85 1.41 -2.18
C SER A 72 12.96 2.00 -1.28
N PRO A 73 13.28 3.31 -1.33
CA PRO A 73 14.30 3.89 -0.43
C PRO A 73 13.94 3.75 1.05
N SER A 74 12.68 4.00 1.41
CA SER A 74 12.20 3.87 2.78
C SER A 74 12.16 2.41 3.24
N ARG A 75 11.85 1.46 2.34
CA ARG A 75 11.92 0.02 2.63
C ARG A 75 13.36 -0.44 2.89
N VAL A 76 14.31 0.01 2.07
CA VAL A 76 15.75 -0.29 2.26
C VAL A 76 16.25 0.30 3.58
N GLU A 77 15.87 1.54 3.89
CA GLU A 77 16.20 2.19 5.16
C GLU A 77 15.63 1.41 6.35
N LEU A 78 14.36 1.00 6.28
CA LEU A 78 13.71 0.22 7.31
C LEU A 78 14.42 -1.12 7.56
N LYS A 79 14.77 -1.86 6.49
CA LYS A 79 15.53 -3.11 6.59
C LYS A 79 16.87 -2.89 7.29
N ARG A 80 17.60 -1.83 6.90
CA ARG A 80 18.88 -1.46 7.54
C ARG A 80 18.70 -1.16 9.04
N LEU A 81 17.70 -0.36 9.40
CA LEU A 81 17.41 -0.02 10.80
C LEU A 81 17.08 -1.26 11.63
N ILE A 82 16.33 -2.21 11.08
CA ILE A 82 16.02 -3.47 11.77
C ILE A 82 17.27 -4.34 11.94
N MET A 83 18.15 -4.42 10.93
CA MET A 83 19.43 -5.12 11.07
C MET A 83 20.30 -4.49 12.17
N ASP A 84 20.39 -3.17 12.22
CA ASP A 84 21.14 -2.45 13.25
C ASP A 84 20.55 -2.69 14.65
N TYR A 85 19.22 -2.66 14.77
CA TYR A 85 18.50 -2.91 16.01
C TYR A 85 18.69 -4.35 16.52
N THR A 86 18.57 -5.34 15.64
CA THR A 86 18.75 -6.76 15.97
C THR A 86 20.19 -7.08 16.34
N ALA A 87 21.18 -6.53 15.62
CA ALA A 87 22.60 -6.67 15.95
C ALA A 87 22.93 -6.09 17.34
N LEU A 88 22.34 -4.95 17.71
CA LEU A 88 22.48 -4.36 19.04
C LEU A 88 21.87 -5.23 20.14
N ASN A 89 20.75 -5.92 19.86
CA ASN A 89 20.15 -6.86 20.80
C ASN A 89 20.98 -8.14 20.99
N GLN A 90 21.61 -8.65 19.92
CA GLN A 90 22.47 -9.83 20.00
C GLN A 90 23.79 -9.56 20.75
N LYS A 91 24.42 -8.39 20.53
CA LYS A 91 25.65 -7.99 21.24
C LYS A 91 25.44 -7.73 22.74
N GLY A 92 24.19 -7.54 23.16
CA GLY A 92 23.81 -7.29 24.55
C GLY A 92 23.42 -8.54 25.35
N ALA A 93 23.59 -9.76 24.80
CA ALA A 93 23.39 -10.97 25.58
C ALA A 93 24.33 -10.92 26.80
N PRO A 94 23.81 -10.92 28.04
CA PRO A 94 24.63 -10.71 29.21
C PRO A 94 25.69 -11.82 29.26
N SER A 95 26.97 -11.44 29.27
CA SER A 95 27.99 -12.39 29.67
C SER A 95 27.65 -12.77 31.11
N LYS A 96 27.29 -14.05 31.31
CA LYS A 96 27.08 -14.63 32.63
C LYS A 96 28.42 -14.76 33.36
N SER A 97 29.21 -13.69 33.48
CA SER A 97 30.38 -13.68 34.35
C SER A 97 29.91 -13.41 35.77
N ALA A 98 29.56 -14.52 36.43
CA ALA A 98 29.65 -14.79 37.85
C ALA A 98 29.75 -13.58 38.80
N GLN A 99 28.62 -13.20 39.41
CA GLN A 99 28.64 -12.42 40.64
C GLN A 99 29.06 -13.33 41.81
N ASN A 100 30.37 -13.49 42.02
CA ASN A 100 30.88 -13.91 43.32
C ASN A 100 30.98 -12.67 44.22
N LYS A 101 30.23 -12.70 45.33
CA LYS A 101 30.27 -11.71 46.41
C LYS A 101 31.57 -11.91 47.22
N ALA A 102 32.66 -11.30 46.79
CA ALA A 102 33.84 -11.07 47.62
C ALA A 102 34.35 -9.65 47.37
N ALA A 103 35.07 -9.08 48.35
CA ALA A 103 35.44 -7.68 48.46
C ALA A 103 35.92 -7.07 47.13
N LYS A 104 35.15 -6.11 46.59
CA LYS A 104 35.43 -5.50 45.29
C LYS A 104 36.62 -4.55 45.37
N SER A 105 37.64 -4.79 44.57
CA SER A 105 38.73 -3.84 44.40
C SER A 105 38.25 -2.53 43.74
N ILE A 106 38.95 -1.40 43.94
CA ILE A 106 38.64 -0.10 43.28
C ILE A 106 38.58 -0.26 41.75
N ARG A 107 39.37 -1.17 41.17
CA ARG A 107 39.36 -1.50 39.75
C ARG A 107 38.05 -2.18 39.32
N GLU A 108 37.49 -3.07 40.13
CA GLU A 108 36.19 -3.70 39.85
C GLU A 108 35.02 -2.73 39.98
N ILE A 109 35.10 -1.75 40.88
CA ILE A 109 34.10 -0.68 41.00
C ILE A 109 34.10 0.19 39.73
N ARG A 110 35.28 0.64 39.28
CA ARG A 110 35.40 1.42 38.01
C ARG A 110 34.97 0.62 36.79
N ALA A 111 35.31 -0.67 36.72
CA ALA A 111 34.88 -1.54 35.62
C ALA A 111 33.35 -1.74 35.61
N ALA A 112 32.72 -1.88 36.78
CA ALA A 112 31.28 -1.97 36.89
C ALA A 112 30.56 -0.65 36.55
N GLU A 113 31.13 0.50 36.90
CA GLU A 113 30.62 1.82 36.51
C GLU A 113 30.73 2.05 34.99
N SER A 114 31.88 1.70 34.40
CA SER A 114 32.07 1.73 32.94
C SER A 114 31.05 0.84 32.22
N GLY A 115 30.83 -0.39 32.71
CA GLY A 115 29.83 -1.31 32.16
C GLY A 115 28.41 -0.75 32.24
N LYS A 116 28.01 -0.15 33.37
CA LYS A 116 26.71 0.52 33.50
C LYS A 116 26.55 1.69 32.54
N GLN A 117 27.62 2.44 32.27
CA GLN A 117 27.58 3.57 31.35
C GLN A 117 27.48 3.11 29.89
N GLU A 118 28.18 2.04 29.52
CA GLU A 118 28.02 1.38 28.22
C GLU A 118 26.60 0.82 28.02
N ASP A 119 26.02 0.19 29.04
CA ASP A 119 24.67 -0.35 28.97
C ASP A 119 23.61 0.75 28.79
N LYS A 120 23.76 1.88 29.50
CA LYS A 120 22.91 3.07 29.29
C LYS A 120 23.03 3.63 27.88
N LEU A 121 24.23 3.73 27.33
CA LEU A 121 24.46 4.21 25.96
C LEU A 121 23.85 3.26 24.92
N ARG A 122 23.99 1.94 25.11
CA ARG A 122 23.36 0.93 24.26
C ARG A 122 21.84 1.00 24.33
N GLU A 123 21.28 1.14 25.53
CA GLU A 123 19.84 1.26 25.70
C GLU A 123 19.27 2.52 25.06
N SER A 124 19.96 3.66 25.22
CA SER A 124 19.61 4.91 24.54
C SER A 124 19.60 4.73 23.02
N ARG A 125 20.65 4.12 22.46
CA ARG A 125 20.76 3.87 21.01
C ARG A 125 19.69 2.89 20.52
N ARG A 126 19.33 1.87 21.29
CA ARG A 126 18.22 0.97 20.97
C ARG A 126 16.88 1.70 20.90
N ARG A 127 16.61 2.58 21.87
CA ARG A 127 15.38 3.40 21.88
C ARG A 127 15.32 4.35 20.69
N GLU A 128 16.44 4.97 20.34
CA GLU A 128 16.56 5.84 19.17
C GLU A 128 16.26 5.07 17.88
N LEU A 129 16.94 3.95 17.64
CA LEU A 129 16.70 3.10 16.47
C LEU A 129 15.25 2.60 16.41
N PHE A 130 14.68 2.21 17.55
CA PHE A 130 13.28 1.79 17.59
C PHE A 130 12.32 2.93 17.22
N GLY A 131 12.57 4.14 17.72
CA GLY A 131 11.80 5.33 17.35
C GLY A 131 11.87 5.61 15.84
N GLU A 132 13.05 5.48 15.25
CA GLU A 132 13.26 5.64 13.81
C GLU A 132 12.54 4.55 12.99
N ILE A 133 12.61 3.28 13.41
CA ILE A 133 11.87 2.15 12.78
C ILE A 133 10.37 2.46 12.75
N VAL A 134 9.80 2.85 13.89
CA VAL A 134 8.36 3.17 13.98
C VAL A 134 8.01 4.37 13.09
N ARG A 135 8.87 5.39 13.03
CA ARG A 135 8.65 6.56 12.18
C ARG A 135 8.63 6.19 10.70
N VAL A 136 9.63 5.42 10.24
CA VAL A 136 9.73 4.99 8.83
C VAL A 136 8.57 4.08 8.47
N GLN A 137 8.22 3.10 9.33
CA GLN A 137 7.10 2.20 9.10
C GLN A 137 5.76 2.95 8.95
N LYS A 138 5.46 3.88 9.87
CA LYS A 138 4.24 4.70 9.76
C LYS A 138 4.23 5.54 8.48
N GLY A 139 5.40 6.04 8.06
CA GLY A 139 5.56 6.77 6.81
C GLY A 139 5.27 5.92 5.57
N LEU A 140 5.69 4.65 5.56
CA LEU A 140 5.36 3.68 4.52
C LEU A 140 3.85 3.41 4.49
N GLU A 141 3.27 3.00 5.63
CA GLU A 141 1.84 2.67 5.75
C GLU A 141 0.94 3.83 5.30
N THR A 142 1.27 5.06 5.71
CA THR A 142 0.49 6.25 5.32
C THR A 142 0.51 6.45 3.80
N LYS A 143 1.67 6.28 3.16
CA LYS A 143 1.78 6.43 1.70
C LYS A 143 1.05 5.31 0.96
N GLU A 144 1.13 4.08 1.45
CA GLU A 144 0.38 2.95 0.88
C GLU A 144 -1.13 3.19 0.94
N VAL A 145 -1.64 3.65 2.08
CA VAL A 145 -3.08 3.96 2.25
C VAL A 145 -3.52 5.05 1.26
N ILE A 146 -2.76 6.14 1.14
CA ILE A 146 -3.08 7.22 0.18
C ILE A 146 -3.12 6.67 -1.25
N MET A 147 -2.21 5.78 -1.61
CA MET A 147 -2.19 5.18 -2.95
C MET A 147 -3.37 4.22 -3.20
N GLU A 148 -3.75 3.45 -2.18
CA GLU A 148 -4.94 2.60 -2.23
C GLU A 148 -6.21 3.44 -2.41
N GLU A 149 -6.34 4.55 -1.69
CA GLU A 149 -7.44 5.51 -1.83
C GLU A 149 -7.51 6.10 -3.25
N GLU A 150 -6.38 6.45 -3.86
CA GLU A 150 -6.31 6.91 -5.26
C GLU A 150 -6.81 5.84 -6.24
N LEU A 151 -6.41 4.59 -6.03
CA LEU A 151 -6.83 3.45 -6.86
C LEU A 151 -8.33 3.18 -6.72
N LEU A 152 -8.86 3.22 -5.49
CA LEU A 152 -10.30 3.11 -5.20
C LEU A 152 -11.08 4.27 -5.84
N ALA A 153 -10.58 5.50 -5.77
CA ALA A 153 -11.20 6.65 -6.40
C ALA A 153 -11.19 6.53 -7.94
N ALA A 154 -10.13 5.97 -8.53
CA ALA A 154 -10.10 5.66 -9.96
C ALA A 154 -11.11 4.57 -10.34
N ALA A 155 -11.21 3.49 -9.57
CA ALA A 155 -12.18 2.42 -9.76
C ALA A 155 -13.62 2.95 -9.70
N ALA A 156 -13.94 3.78 -8.69
CA ALA A 156 -15.25 4.39 -8.53
C ALA A 156 -15.62 5.32 -9.71
N ARG A 157 -14.66 6.12 -10.18
CA ARG A 157 -14.85 6.98 -11.37
C ARG A 157 -15.11 6.16 -12.63
N LEU A 158 -14.38 5.06 -12.83
CA LEU A 158 -14.62 4.15 -13.95
C LEU A 158 -16.01 3.49 -13.82
N ARG A 159 -16.38 2.99 -12.65
CA ARG A 159 -17.70 2.40 -12.40
C ARG A 159 -18.82 3.39 -12.72
N ALA A 160 -18.68 4.65 -12.35
CA ALA A 160 -19.66 5.69 -12.69
C ALA A 160 -19.76 5.94 -14.21
N LEU A 161 -18.63 5.94 -14.92
CA LEU A 161 -18.58 6.05 -16.38
C LEU A 161 -19.27 4.85 -17.05
N LEU A 162 -18.93 3.62 -16.63
CA LEU A 162 -19.58 2.40 -17.13
C LEU A 162 -21.06 2.38 -16.82
N SER A 163 -21.48 2.84 -15.65
CA SER A 163 -22.89 2.95 -15.28
C SER A 163 -23.64 3.89 -16.23
N CYS A 164 -23.05 5.04 -16.55
CA CYS A 164 -23.63 6.00 -17.49
C CYS A 164 -23.76 5.41 -18.91
N TYR A 165 -22.75 4.68 -19.36
CA TYR A 165 -22.76 3.97 -20.63
C TYR A 165 -23.87 2.89 -20.67
N CYS A 166 -23.95 2.05 -19.63
CA CYS A 166 -24.96 0.99 -19.53
C CYS A 166 -26.38 1.57 -19.45
N HIS A 167 -26.57 2.72 -18.79
CA HIS A 167 -27.85 3.40 -18.77
C HIS A 167 -28.32 3.80 -20.18
N GLY A 168 -27.41 4.33 -21.02
CA GLY A 168 -27.73 4.63 -22.42
C GLY A 168 -28.20 3.40 -23.20
N ALA A 169 -27.56 2.25 -22.96
CA ALA A 169 -27.93 0.98 -23.57
C ALA A 169 -29.30 0.47 -23.11
N LEU A 170 -29.56 0.47 -21.80
CA LEU A 170 -30.87 0.09 -21.23
C LEU A 170 -32.00 0.97 -21.78
N TYR A 171 -31.75 2.27 -21.87
CA TYR A 171 -32.71 3.23 -22.41
C TYR A 171 -33.07 2.92 -23.87
N ASN A 172 -32.09 2.55 -24.70
CA ASN A 172 -32.34 2.12 -26.08
C ASN A 172 -33.24 0.88 -26.15
N TRP A 173 -33.08 -0.06 -25.23
CA TRP A 173 -33.91 -1.27 -25.15
C TRP A 173 -35.26 -1.06 -24.47
N GLY A 174 -35.65 0.18 -24.19
CA GLY A 174 -36.92 0.52 -23.56
C GLY A 174 -36.98 0.18 -22.07
N ARG A 175 -35.85 -0.21 -21.45
CA ARG A 175 -35.77 -0.46 -20.00
C ARG A 175 -35.56 0.87 -19.29
N ARG A 176 -36.63 1.37 -18.65
CA ARG A 176 -36.61 2.63 -17.90
C ARG A 176 -36.09 2.46 -16.47
N GLU A 177 -36.18 1.25 -15.93
CA GLU A 177 -35.65 0.94 -14.61
C GLU A 177 -34.16 0.64 -14.67
N TRP A 178 -33.44 1.15 -13.69
CA TRP A 178 -32.02 0.93 -13.53
C TRP A 178 -31.75 -0.49 -13.00
N ASP A 179 -30.94 -1.27 -13.72
CA ASP A 179 -30.44 -2.57 -13.24
C ASP A 179 -28.95 -2.48 -12.92
N ALA A 180 -28.62 -2.51 -11.63
CA ALA A 180 -27.24 -2.45 -11.17
C ALA A 180 -26.41 -3.65 -11.63
N ARG A 181 -27.04 -4.81 -11.91
CA ARG A 181 -26.35 -6.01 -12.41
C ARG A 181 -25.84 -5.86 -13.83
N ALA A 182 -26.40 -4.91 -14.60
CA ALA A 182 -25.97 -4.62 -15.95
C ALA A 182 -24.58 -3.96 -16.00
N VAL A 183 -24.12 -3.37 -14.90
CA VAL A 183 -22.83 -2.68 -14.83
C VAL A 183 -21.73 -3.66 -14.43
N PRO A 184 -20.67 -3.79 -15.24
CA PRO A 184 -19.50 -4.56 -14.87
C PRO A 184 -18.90 -4.12 -13.55
N GLU A 185 -18.44 -5.10 -12.78
CA GLU A 185 -17.66 -4.81 -11.59
C GLU A 185 -16.31 -4.18 -11.97
N VAL A 186 -15.87 -3.25 -11.11
CA VAL A 186 -14.55 -2.62 -11.19
C VAL A 186 -13.93 -2.80 -9.82
N SER A 187 -12.99 -3.73 -9.72
CA SER A 187 -12.27 -4.03 -8.48
C SER A 187 -10.83 -3.55 -8.58
N ILE A 188 -10.31 -3.05 -7.47
CA ILE A 188 -8.89 -2.72 -7.32
C ILE A 188 -8.03 -3.98 -7.11
N ASP A 189 -8.67 -5.10 -6.75
CA ASP A 189 -8.02 -6.39 -6.50
C ASP A 189 -7.65 -7.08 -7.82
N ASN A 190 -6.88 -6.36 -8.63
CA ASN A 190 -6.33 -6.85 -9.88
C ASN A 190 -4.92 -7.43 -9.65
N ARG A 191 -4.42 -8.13 -10.67
CA ARG A 191 -3.13 -8.82 -10.63
C ARG A 191 -1.99 -7.91 -10.15
N ALA A 192 -1.93 -6.66 -10.58
CA ALA A 192 -0.85 -5.76 -10.20
C ALA A 192 -0.88 -5.41 -8.70
N TYR A 193 -2.07 -5.10 -8.18
CA TYR A 193 -2.25 -4.83 -6.75
C TYR A 193 -1.92 -6.05 -5.88
N GLN A 194 -2.40 -7.23 -6.29
CA GLN A 194 -2.10 -8.49 -5.58
C GLN A 194 -0.60 -8.83 -5.58
N LEU A 195 0.08 -8.66 -6.72
CA LEU A 195 1.52 -8.89 -6.81
C LEU A 195 2.29 -7.96 -5.88
N TYR A 196 1.92 -6.68 -5.84
CA TYR A 196 2.53 -5.71 -4.93
C TYR A 196 2.37 -6.12 -3.46
N ARG A 197 1.14 -6.44 -3.04
CA ARG A 197 0.84 -6.85 -1.67
C ARG A 197 1.56 -8.12 -1.27
N ASN A 198 1.62 -9.10 -2.18
CA ASN A 198 2.29 -10.37 -1.92
C ASN A 198 3.81 -10.21 -1.82
N TRP A 199 4.41 -9.33 -2.64
CA TRP A 199 5.86 -9.08 -2.62
C TRP A 199 6.35 -8.57 -1.25
N HIS A 200 5.57 -7.70 -0.61
CA HIS A 200 5.99 -7.04 0.64
C HIS A 200 5.46 -7.70 1.91
N LYS A 201 4.59 -8.70 1.79
CA LYS A 201 3.89 -9.32 2.92
C LYS A 201 4.84 -9.83 4.00
N GLU A 202 5.87 -10.59 3.62
CA GLU A 202 6.81 -11.18 4.58
C GLU A 202 7.63 -10.11 5.32
N ASP A 203 8.10 -9.10 4.59
CA ASP A 203 8.84 -7.98 5.17
C ASP A 203 7.96 -7.19 6.15
N ASP A 204 6.73 -6.87 5.77
CA ASP A 204 5.79 -6.12 6.60
C ASP A 204 5.39 -6.89 7.86
N ASP A 205 5.18 -8.20 7.74
CA ASP A 205 4.86 -9.07 8.87
C ASP A 205 6.03 -9.15 9.87
N TYR A 206 7.27 -9.25 9.37
CA TYR A 206 8.47 -9.21 10.20
C TYR A 206 8.64 -7.88 10.94
N VAL A 207 8.44 -6.74 10.24
CA VAL A 207 8.51 -5.41 10.86
C VAL A 207 7.48 -5.28 11.99
N LYS A 208 6.24 -5.71 11.75
CA LYS A 208 5.18 -5.71 12.77
C LYS A 208 5.54 -6.57 13.97
N GLU A 209 6.17 -7.71 13.74
CA GLU A 209 6.66 -8.59 14.79
C GLU A 209 7.72 -7.90 15.66
N VAL A 210 8.74 -7.30 15.03
CA VAL A 210 9.79 -6.53 15.73
C VAL A 210 9.17 -5.40 16.55
N ILE A 211 8.23 -4.64 15.99
CA ILE A 211 7.54 -3.55 16.69
C ILE A 211 6.74 -4.07 17.89
N ARG A 212 6.03 -5.19 17.72
CA ARG A 212 5.21 -5.81 18.78
C ARG A 212 6.06 -6.28 19.95
N TYR A 213 7.17 -6.97 19.71
CA TYR A 213 8.02 -7.50 20.79
C TYR A 213 8.86 -6.41 21.47
N ALA A 214 9.42 -5.49 20.70
CA ALA A 214 10.16 -4.35 21.26
C ALA A 214 9.24 -3.41 22.06
N GLY A 215 7.97 -3.25 21.66
CA GLY A 215 6.98 -2.47 22.39
C GLY A 215 6.54 -3.09 23.73
N LYS A 216 6.68 -4.42 23.89
CA LYS A 216 6.36 -5.15 25.13
C LYS A 216 7.51 -5.19 26.14
N ALA A 217 8.74 -4.86 25.73
CA ALA A 217 9.91 -4.84 26.61
C ALA A 217 10.02 -3.56 27.47
N LYS A 218 8.89 -2.91 27.77
CA LYS A 218 8.82 -1.72 28.64
C LYS A 218 8.69 -2.10 30.10
#